data_AF-A0A2V6V3U6-F1
#
_entry.id   AF-A0A2V6V3U6-F1
#
_cell.length_a   1.000
_cell.length_b   1.000
_cell.length_c   1.000
_cell.angle_alpha   90.00
_cell.angle_beta   90.00
_cell.angle_gamma   90.00
#
_symmetry.space_group_name_H-M   'P 1'
#
loop_
_entity.id
_entity.type
_entity.pdbx_description
1 polymer ?
#
loop_
_entity_poly.entity_id
_entity_poly.type
_entity_poly.pdbx_seq_one_letter_code
_entity_poly.pdbx_strand_id
1 'polypeptide(L)'
;MLPGVVAQTMAGLGWTKASIREFLSEHSRIPAEELRRAGCPAWIEIDTRKVTRESLALDPWPITASPDNFVIIVAGGGHPTNSYWLQGYSPAVIGRAIEVPSSFDGLLADAERDLGVR
;
A
#
# COMPACT_ATOMS: atom_id res chain seq x y z
N MET A 1 -1.66 -5.04 -0.39
CA MET A 1 -1.14 -6.27 -1.01
C MET A 1 -2.19 -6.82 -1.95
N LEU A 2 -1.81 -7.13 -3.19
CA LEU A 2 -2.68 -7.66 -4.23
C LEU A 2 -2.18 -9.06 -4.67
N PRO A 3 -3.06 -10.03 -4.92
CA PRO A 3 -2.72 -11.29 -5.57
C PRO A 3 -2.20 -11.07 -7.00
N GLY A 4 -1.27 -11.92 -7.43
CA GLY A 4 -0.66 -11.83 -8.77
C GLY A 4 -1.68 -11.86 -9.92
N VAL A 5 -2.67 -12.74 -9.85
CA VAL A 5 -3.76 -12.83 -10.85
C VAL A 5 -4.59 -11.55 -10.93
N VAL A 6 -4.91 -10.92 -9.80
CA VAL A 6 -5.63 -9.63 -9.77
C VAL A 6 -4.77 -8.53 -10.38
N ALA A 7 -3.48 -8.49 -10.03
CA ALA A 7 -2.54 -7.52 -10.59
C ALA A 7 -2.42 -7.66 -12.12
N GLN A 8 -2.41 -8.89 -12.65
CA GLN A 8 -2.41 -9.17 -14.09
C GLN A 8 -3.72 -8.69 -14.75
N THR A 9 -4.88 -8.99 -14.16
CA THR A 9 -6.16 -8.50 -14.68
C THR A 9 -6.21 -6.98 -14.71
N MET A 10 -5.78 -6.31 -13.63
CA MET A 10 -5.72 -4.84 -13.58
C MET A 10 -4.81 -4.29 -14.68
N ALA A 11 -3.62 -4.88 -14.86
CA ALA A 11 -2.71 -4.48 -15.93
C ALA A 11 -3.33 -4.68 -17.32
N GLY A 12 -4.03 -5.79 -17.55
CA GLY A 12 -4.75 -6.05 -18.81
C GLY A 12 -5.90 -5.08 -19.08
N LEU A 13 -6.47 -4.48 -18.04
CA LEU A 13 -7.47 -3.42 -18.13
C LEU A 13 -6.86 -2.02 -18.28
N GLY A 14 -5.53 -1.91 -18.39
CA GLY A 14 -4.81 -0.64 -18.57
C GLY A 14 -4.43 0.09 -17.28
N TRP A 15 -4.63 -0.53 -16.11
CA TRP A 15 -4.15 0.07 -14.86
C TRP A 15 -2.63 0.04 -14.78
N THR A 16 -2.04 1.18 -14.46
CA THR A 16 -0.62 1.30 -14.16
C THR A 16 -0.42 1.52 -12.67
N LYS A 17 0.78 1.27 -12.14
CA LYS A 17 1.08 1.61 -10.74
C LYS A 17 0.80 3.08 -10.44
N ALA A 18 1.11 3.98 -11.38
CA ALA A 18 0.85 5.40 -11.25
C ALA A 18 -0.65 5.69 -11.15
N SER A 19 -1.46 5.19 -12.08
CA SER A 19 -2.91 5.44 -12.07
C SER A 19 -3.62 4.82 -10.87
N ILE A 20 -3.15 3.68 -10.36
CA ILE A 20 -3.67 3.11 -9.11
C ILE A 20 -3.37 4.03 -7.92
N ARG A 21 -2.16 4.59 -7.84
CA ARG A 21 -1.77 5.52 -6.76
C ARG A 21 -2.59 6.81 -6.80
N GLU A 22 -2.79 7.37 -7.99
CA GLU A 22 -3.63 8.55 -8.21
C GLU A 22 -5.06 8.27 -7.74
N PHE A 23 -5.65 7.17 -8.21
CA PHE A 23 -6.98 6.73 -7.81
C PHE A 23 -7.09 6.58 -6.28
N LEU A 24 -6.13 5.88 -5.64
CA LEU A 24 -6.14 5.73 -4.19
C LEU A 24 -6.00 7.07 -3.46
N SER A 25 -5.20 8.01 -3.96
CA SER A 25 -5.04 9.35 -3.37
C SER A 25 -6.30 10.20 -3.45
N GLU A 26 -7.05 10.07 -4.55
CA GLU A 26 -8.33 10.75 -4.73
C GLU A 26 -9.42 10.17 -3.83
N HIS A 27 -9.43 8.84 -3.66
CA HIS A 27 -10.52 8.13 -2.98
C HIS A 27 -10.23 7.72 -1.53
N SER A 28 -8.99 7.82 -1.02
CA SER A 28 -8.63 7.44 0.36
C SER A 28 -8.50 8.68 1.25
N ARG A 29 -9.61 9.35 1.51
CA ARG A 29 -9.67 10.57 2.32
C ARG A 29 -10.77 10.48 3.37
N ILE A 30 -10.56 11.12 4.51
CA ILE A 30 -11.44 11.05 5.67
C ILE A 30 -12.07 12.43 5.89
N PRO A 31 -13.41 12.56 5.86
CA PRO A 31 -14.07 13.83 6.18
C PRO A 31 -13.66 14.34 7.56
N ALA A 32 -13.50 15.66 7.71
CA ALA A 32 -13.04 16.26 8.96
C ALA A 32 -13.95 15.93 10.16
N GLU A 33 -15.26 15.74 9.93
CA GLU A 33 -16.19 15.32 10.97
C GLU A 33 -15.88 13.94 11.52
N GLU A 34 -15.58 12.97 10.65
CA GLU A 34 -15.23 11.62 11.07
C GLU A 34 -13.89 11.59 11.78
N LEU A 35 -12.92 12.38 11.30
CA LEU A 35 -11.62 12.56 11.92
C LEU A 35 -11.76 13.09 13.36
N ARG A 36 -12.59 14.12 13.56
CA ARG A 36 -12.92 14.68 14.88
C ARG A 36 -13.60 13.65 15.77
N ARG A 37 -14.60 12.93 15.26
CA ARG A 37 -15.31 11.88 16.01
C ARG A 37 -14.39 10.76 16.49
N ALA A 38 -13.37 10.42 15.72
CA ALA A 38 -12.37 9.42 16.07
C ALA A 38 -11.29 9.92 17.06
N GLY A 39 -11.27 11.21 17.41
CA GLY A 39 -10.27 11.79 18.30
C GLY A 39 -8.88 11.95 17.66
N CYS A 40 -8.76 11.83 16.34
CA CYS A 40 -7.49 11.96 15.64
C CYS A 40 -6.81 13.34 15.75
N PRO A 41 -7.53 14.48 15.81
CA PRO A 41 -6.89 15.81 15.88
C PRO A 41 -5.90 15.96 17.03
N ALA A 42 -6.22 15.42 18.22
CA ALA A 42 -5.33 15.51 19.39
C ALA A 42 -3.95 14.89 19.13
N TRP A 43 -3.88 13.80 18.37
CA TRP A 43 -2.61 13.16 17.99
C TRP A 43 -1.87 13.93 16.90
N ILE A 44 -2.61 14.51 15.95
CA ILE A 44 -2.04 15.25 14.82
C ILE A 44 -1.49 16.60 15.29
N GLU A 45 -2.17 17.30 16.19
CA GLU A 45 -1.76 18.60 16.76
C GLU A 45 -0.44 18.54 17.52
N ILE A 46 -0.16 17.41 18.19
CA ILE A 46 1.07 17.20 18.96
C ILE A 46 2.21 16.58 18.14
N ASP A 47 2.00 16.23 16.87
CA ASP A 47 3.07 15.68 16.01
C ASP A 47 4.19 16.71 15.89
N THR A 48 5.44 16.26 15.97
CA THR A 48 6.62 17.14 15.89
C THR A 48 6.77 17.83 14.53
N ARG A 49 6.23 17.24 13.45
CA ARG A 49 6.38 17.70 12.07
C ARG A 49 5.31 18.72 11.70
N LYS A 50 5.76 19.89 11.23
CA LYS A 50 4.89 20.99 10.79
C LYS A 50 3.88 20.55 9.72
N VAL A 51 4.33 19.82 8.71
CA VAL A 51 3.48 19.31 7.61
C VAL A 51 2.32 18.44 8.11
N THR A 52 2.53 17.64 9.14
CA THR A 52 1.49 16.80 9.72
C THR A 52 0.46 17.65 10.46
N ARG A 53 0.90 18.61 11.28
CA ARG A 53 -0.01 19.55 11.97
C ARG A 53 -0.84 20.39 10.99
N GLU A 54 -0.21 20.92 9.94
CA GLU A 54 -0.88 21.74 8.92
C GLU A 54 -1.89 20.94 8.08
N SER A 55 -1.73 19.61 8.00
CA SER A 55 -2.68 18.75 7.27
C SER A 55 -4.10 18.77 7.85
N LEU A 56 -4.29 19.16 9.12
CA LEU A 56 -5.63 19.29 9.72
C LEU A 56 -6.52 20.34 9.05
N ALA A 57 -5.94 21.27 8.30
CA ALA A 57 -6.69 22.24 7.51
C ALA A 57 -7.28 21.65 6.22
N LEU A 58 -6.93 20.42 5.86
CA LEU A 58 -7.41 19.74 4.65
C LEU A 58 -8.70 18.96 4.96
N ASP A 59 -9.75 19.22 4.17
CA ASP A 59 -11.01 18.47 4.22
C ASP A 59 -11.46 18.09 2.80
N PRO A 60 -11.57 16.79 2.47
CA PRO A 60 -11.30 15.64 3.33
C PRO A 60 -9.81 15.41 3.60
N TRP A 61 -9.48 14.97 4.82
CA TRP A 61 -8.11 14.72 5.29
C TRP A 61 -7.49 13.53 4.55
N PRO A 62 -6.35 13.71 3.87
CA PRO A 62 -5.77 12.64 3.07
C PRO A 62 -5.05 11.61 3.94
N ILE A 63 -5.19 10.32 3.64
CA ILE A 63 -4.47 9.26 4.37
C ILE A 63 -2.94 9.32 4.16
N THR A 64 -2.48 10.04 3.13
CA THR A 64 -1.06 10.29 2.86
C THR A 64 -0.85 11.59 2.09
N ALA A 65 0.33 12.22 2.23
CA ALA A 65 0.63 13.52 1.63
C ALA A 65 0.85 13.51 0.11
N SER A 66 1.21 12.36 -0.48
CA SER A 66 1.48 12.21 -1.92
C SER A 66 1.04 10.82 -2.39
N PRO A 67 0.51 10.68 -3.63
CA PRO A 67 0.22 9.38 -4.24
C PRO A 67 1.40 8.41 -4.20
N ASP A 68 2.63 8.91 -4.30
CA ASP A 68 3.85 8.09 -4.31
C ASP A 68 4.12 7.38 -2.98
N ASN A 69 3.51 7.83 -1.89
CA ASN A 69 3.61 7.18 -0.59
C ASN A 69 2.80 5.88 -0.52
N PHE A 70 1.91 5.61 -1.48
CA PHE A 70 1.25 4.31 -1.57
C PHE A 70 2.22 3.26 -2.10
N VAL A 71 2.42 2.23 -1.28
CA VAL A 71 3.22 1.05 -1.64
C VAL A 71 2.28 -0.05 -2.14
N ILE A 72 2.36 -0.35 -3.44
CA ILE A 72 1.61 -1.43 -4.06
C ILE A 72 2.51 -2.67 -4.10
N ILE A 73 2.17 -3.64 -3.27
CA ILE A 73 2.87 -4.93 -3.19
C ILE A 73 2.03 -5.99 -3.88
N VAL A 74 2.62 -6.66 -4.87
CA VAL A 74 2.11 -7.91 -5.42
C VAL A 74 2.83 -9.04 -4.70
N ALA A 75 2.12 -9.71 -3.80
CA ALA A 75 2.65 -10.93 -3.20
C ALA A 75 2.28 -12.09 -4.13
N GLY A 76 3.26 -12.89 -4.52
CA GLY A 76 3.02 -14.09 -5.32
C GLY A 76 2.09 -15.09 -4.62
N GLY A 77 1.70 -16.13 -5.35
CA GLY A 77 0.78 -17.16 -4.87
C GLY A 77 -0.38 -17.35 -5.82
N GLY A 78 -0.81 -18.60 -6.02
CA GLY A 78 -1.91 -18.94 -6.93
C GLY A 78 -3.31 -18.65 -6.37
N HIS A 79 -3.41 -18.28 -5.08
CA HIS A 79 -4.69 -18.09 -4.43
C HIS A 79 -5.22 -16.65 -4.64
N PRO A 80 -6.32 -16.45 -5.39
CA PRO A 80 -6.78 -15.12 -5.81
C PRO A 80 -7.48 -14.30 -4.73
N THR A 81 -7.79 -14.86 -3.57
CA THR A 81 -8.85 -14.29 -2.70
C THR A 81 -8.37 -13.25 -1.70
N ASN A 82 -7.07 -13.12 -1.45
CA ASN A 82 -6.58 -12.35 -0.31
C ASN A 82 -5.90 -11.06 -0.75
N SER A 83 -6.66 -9.96 -0.71
CA SER A 83 -6.12 -8.61 -0.77
C SER A 83 -6.13 -7.99 0.63
N TYR A 84 -5.05 -7.33 1.00
CA TYR A 84 -4.92 -6.67 2.30
C TYR A 84 -4.60 -5.20 2.15
N TRP A 85 -5.29 -4.37 2.93
CA TRP A 85 -4.91 -2.99 3.20
C TRP A 85 -4.16 -2.94 4.53
N LEU A 86 -2.93 -2.44 4.50
CA LEU A 86 -2.10 -2.26 5.68
C LEU A 86 -1.81 -0.76 5.79
N GLN A 87 -2.47 -0.09 6.74
CA GLN A 87 -2.20 1.32 6.98
C GLN A 87 -0.84 1.45 7.67
N GLY A 88 0.06 2.23 7.07
CA GLY A 88 1.31 2.59 7.71
C GLY A 88 1.03 3.47 8.92
N TYR A 89 1.48 3.05 10.11
CA TYR A 89 1.40 3.85 11.34
C TYR A 89 2.67 4.70 11.58
N SER A 90 3.62 4.68 10.65
CA SER A 90 4.91 5.35 10.79
C SER A 90 4.98 6.62 9.93
N PRO A 91 5.66 7.68 10.40
CA PRO A 91 5.93 8.89 9.63
C PRO A 91 6.71 8.67 8.33
N ALA A 92 7.42 7.54 8.23
CA ALA A 92 8.24 7.16 7.09
C ALA A 92 8.20 5.65 6.90
N VAL A 93 8.31 5.22 5.65
CA VAL A 93 8.57 3.82 5.30
C VAL A 93 10.09 3.65 5.22
N ILE A 94 10.64 2.84 6.11
CA ILE A 94 12.05 2.44 6.04
C ILE A 94 12.07 1.08 5.33
N GLY A 95 12.73 1.03 4.18
CA GLY A 95 12.91 -0.20 3.40
C GLY A 95 14.32 -0.28 2.84
N ARG A 96 14.80 -1.50 2.60
CA ARG A 96 16.02 -1.77 1.84
C ARG A 96 15.70 -2.73 0.71
N ALA A 97 16.41 -2.61 -0.41
CA ALA A 97 16.41 -3.68 -1.39
C ALA A 97 16.97 -4.95 -0.72
N ILE A 98 16.28 -6.07 -0.91
CA ILE A 98 16.77 -7.38 -0.52
C ILE A 98 17.21 -8.04 -1.83
N GLU A 99 18.50 -8.30 -1.94
CA GLU A 99 19.02 -9.08 -3.06
C GLU A 99 18.63 -10.54 -2.88
N VAL A 100 18.18 -11.15 -3.97
CA VAL A 100 17.97 -12.59 -4.02
C VAL A 100 19.29 -13.28 -4.34
N PRO A 101 19.54 -14.50 -3.82
CA PRO A 101 20.74 -15.25 -4.20
C PRO A 101 20.75 -15.53 -5.71
N SER A 102 21.92 -15.71 -6.30
CA SER A 102 22.04 -16.05 -7.73
C SER A 102 21.34 -17.37 -8.11
N SER A 103 21.06 -18.21 -7.13
CA SER A 103 20.33 -19.48 -7.27
C SER A 103 18.82 -19.38 -7.06
N PHE A 104 18.25 -18.17 -6.96
CA PHE A 104 16.85 -17.98 -6.58
C PHE A 104 15.86 -18.68 -7.50
N ASP A 105 16.10 -18.68 -8.82
CA ASP A 105 15.25 -19.38 -9.78
C ASP A 105 15.23 -20.91 -9.52
N GLY A 106 16.34 -21.48 -9.06
CA GLY A 106 16.41 -22.88 -8.65
C GLY A 106 15.56 -23.16 -7.41
N LEU A 107 15.58 -22.26 -6.42
CA LEU A 107 14.73 -22.37 -5.23
C LEU A 107 13.24 -22.29 -5.58
N LEU A 108 12.87 -21.48 -6.58
CA LEU A 108 11.49 -21.41 -7.08
C LEU A 108 11.09 -22.72 -7.76
N ALA A 109 11.94 -23.28 -8.61
CA ALA A 109 11.68 -24.56 -9.27
C ALA A 109 11.56 -25.72 -8.28
N ASP A 110 12.40 -25.74 -7.24
CA ASP A 110 12.31 -26.72 -6.15
C ASP A 110 10.97 -26.60 -5.42
N ALA A 111 10.55 -25.37 -5.10
CA ALA A 111 9.27 -25.13 -4.43
C ALA A 111 8.08 -25.54 -5.31
N GLU A 112 8.10 -25.28 -6.62
CA GLU A 112 7.03 -25.71 -7.54
C GLU A 112 6.93 -27.23 -7.62
N ARG A 113 8.06 -27.94 -7.69
CA ARG A 113 8.10 -29.40 -7.65
C ARG A 113 7.53 -29.93 -6.33
N ASP A 114 7.95 -29.35 -5.20
CA ASP A 114 7.58 -29.82 -3.86
C ASP A 114 6.10 -29.55 -3.54
N LEU A 115 5.55 -28.43 -4.06
CA LEU A 115 4.12 -28.11 -3.96
C LEU A 115 3.24 -29.00 -4.86
N GLY A 116 3.82 -29.68 -5.85
CA GLY A 116 3.11 -30.55 -6.79
C GLY A 116 2.32 -29.79 -7.86
N VAL A 117 1.72 -30.55 -8.78
CA VAL A 117 0.92 -30.00 -9.88
C VAL A 117 -0.33 -29.33 -9.29
N ARG A 118 -0.53 -28.04 -9.60
CA ARG A 118 -1.75 -27.30 -9.24
C ARG A 118 -2.94 -27.73 -10.07
#